data_AF-A4FEG8-F1
#
_entry.id   AF-A4FEG8-F1
#
_cell.length_a   1.000
_cell.length_b   1.000
_cell.length_c   1.000
_cell.angle_alpha   90.00
_cell.angle_beta   90.00
_cell.angle_gamma   90.00
#
_symmetry.space_group_name_H-M   'P 1'
#
loop_
_entity.id
_entity.type
_entity.pdbx_description
1 polymer ?
#
loop_
_entity_poly.entity_id
_entity_poly.type
_entity_poly.pdbx_seq_one_letter_code
_entity_poly.pdbx_strand_id
1 'polypeptide(L)' 'MSTDPDRTQSEQTDHDDSGAPAHAAPEGAERHPLIDLSRDPHPGVADHAKPDED' A
#
# COMPACT_ATOMS: atom_id res chain seq x y z
N MET A 1 27.07 22.49 25.53
CA MET A 1 25.67 22.03 25.37
C MET A 1 25.69 21.01 24.25
N SER A 2 25.59 19.72 24.58
CA SER A 2 25.57 18.63 23.59
C SER A 2 24.24 17.92 23.71
N THR A 3 23.38 18.07 22.70
CA THR A 3 22.27 17.16 22.44
C THR A 3 22.59 16.48 21.13
N ASP A 4 23.04 15.24 21.23
CA ASP A 4 23.17 14.33 20.08
C ASP A 4 21.76 13.83 19.72
N PRO A 5 21.36 13.85 18.44
CA PRO A 5 20.03 13.43 18.02
C PRO A 5 19.96 11.91 17.96
N ASP A 6 19.50 11.28 19.04
CA ASP A 6 19.08 9.87 19.01
C ASP A 6 17.83 9.78 18.12
N ARG A 7 18.09 9.62 16.83
CA ARG A 7 17.16 9.39 15.74
C ARG A 7 16.46 8.08 16.05
N THR A 8 15.31 8.19 16.70
CA THR A 8 14.33 7.13 16.92
C THR A 8 14.37 6.13 15.77
N GLN A 9 14.95 4.95 16.04
CA GLN A 9 14.81 3.77 15.22
C GLN A 9 13.32 3.53 15.06
N SER A 10 12.80 3.80 13.85
CA SER A 10 11.48 3.33 13.47
C SER A 10 11.58 1.80 13.45
N GLU A 11 11.02 1.15 14.47
CA GLU A 11 10.82 -0.29 14.51
C GLU A 11 10.07 -0.69 13.23
N GLN A 12 10.84 -1.25 12.30
CA GLN A 12 10.32 -1.91 11.11
C GLN A 12 9.59 -3.15 11.62
N THR A 13 8.26 -3.07 11.67
CA THR A 13 7.45 -4.23 11.98
C THR A 13 7.61 -5.22 10.84
N ASP A 14 8.22 -6.37 11.15
CA ASP A 14 8.20 -7.59 10.33
C ASP A 14 6.73 -7.87 9.95
N HIS A 15 6.34 -7.41 8.76
CA HIS A 15 5.09 -7.80 8.15
C HIS A 15 5.30 -9.21 7.62
N ASP A 16 4.63 -10.16 8.24
CA ASP A 16 4.52 -11.56 7.80
C ASP A 16 4.33 -11.60 6.27
N ASP A 17 5.30 -12.23 5.60
CA ASP A 17 5.41 -12.41 4.15
C ASP A 17 4.34 -13.40 3.66
N SER A 18 3.09 -13.00 3.74
CA SER A 18 1.95 -13.71 3.14
C SER A 18 1.59 -13.08 1.80
N GLY A 19 2.57 -12.71 0.97
CA GLY A 19 2.45 -12.31 -0.44
C GLY A 19 1.54 -11.12 -0.80
N ALA A 20 0.65 -10.67 0.08
CA ALA A 20 -0.34 -9.63 -0.16
C ALA A 20 -0.02 -8.42 0.71
N PRO A 21 -0.15 -7.19 0.16
CA PRO A 21 0.05 -5.99 0.95
C PRO A 21 -1.01 -5.90 2.06
N ALA A 22 -0.65 -5.35 3.22
CA ALA A 22 -1.53 -5.24 4.40
C ALA A 22 -2.86 -4.49 4.16
N HIS A 23 -2.96 -3.77 3.04
CA HIS A 23 -4.15 -3.03 2.62
C HIS A 23 -4.82 -3.60 1.36
N ALA A 24 -4.38 -4.76 0.84
CA ALA A 24 -5.09 -5.44 -0.23
C ALA A 24 -6.46 -5.89 0.28
N ALA A 25 -7.49 -5.60 -0.51
CA ALA A 25 -8.76 -6.28 -0.34
C ALA A 25 -8.61 -7.76 -0.71
N PRO A 26 -9.33 -8.68 -0.04
CA PRO A 26 -9.32 -10.09 -0.43
C PRO A 26 -9.89 -10.27 -1.84
N GLU A 27 -9.46 -11.33 -2.51
CA GLU A 27 -9.92 -11.67 -3.85
C GLU A 27 -11.46 -11.84 -3.88
N GLY A 28 -12.12 -11.11 -4.78
CA GLY A 28 -13.58 -11.12 -4.89
C GLY A 28 -14.34 -10.24 -3.89
N ALA A 29 -13.66 -9.37 -3.13
CA ALA A 29 -14.34 -8.39 -2.28
C ALA A 29 -15.30 -7.49 -3.07
N GLU A 30 -16.48 -7.22 -2.50
CA GLU A 30 -17.45 -6.33 -3.13
C GLU A 30 -16.88 -4.92 -3.27
N ARG A 31 -17.04 -4.33 -4.45
CA ARG A 31 -16.61 -2.96 -4.71
C ARG A 31 -17.57 -2.02 -4.01
N HIS A 32 -17.02 -1.04 -3.29
CA HIS A 32 -17.83 -0.06 -2.59
C HIS A 32 -18.70 0.71 -3.60
N PRO A 33 -20.02 0.86 -3.37
CA PRO A 33 -20.97 1.35 -4.38
C PRO A 33 -20.72 2.80 -4.81
N LEU A 34 -20.03 3.59 -3.97
CA LEU A 34 -19.64 4.97 -4.30
C LEU A 34 -18.37 5.09 -5.14
N ILE A 35 -17.64 3.99 -5.40
CA ILE A 35 -16.43 4.02 -6.21
C ILE A 35 -16.85 3.94 -7.69
N ASP A 36 -16.82 5.07 -8.38
CA ASP A 36 -17.00 5.15 -9.83
C ASP A 36 -15.66 5.03 -10.57
N LEU A 37 -15.42 3.83 -11.07
CA LEU A 37 -14.19 3.41 -11.74
C LEU A 37 -14.16 3.78 -13.22
N SER A 38 -15.32 4.17 -13.79
CA SER A 38 -15.39 4.56 -15.20
C SER A 38 -14.64 5.86 -15.48
N ARG A 39 -14.35 6.64 -14.42
CA ARG A 39 -13.59 7.90 -14.48
C ARG A 39 -12.08 7.72 -14.42
N ASP A 40 -11.63 6.55 -13.98
CA ASP A 40 -10.21 6.26 -13.82
C ASP A 40 -9.67 5.66 -15.12
N PRO A 41 -8.69 6.29 -15.79
CA PRO A 41 -8.02 5.72 -16.95
C PRO A 41 -7.34 4.36 -16.65
N HIS A 42 -6.98 4.12 -15.39
CA HIS A 42 -6.30 2.90 -14.91
C HIS A 42 -7.08 2.29 -13.74
N PRO A 43 -8.33 1.84 -13.97
CA PRO A 43 -9.25 1.51 -12.91
C PRO A 43 -8.73 0.35 -12.05
N GLY A 44 -8.50 0.65 -10.77
CA GLY A 44 -8.01 -0.34 -9.80
C GLY A 44 -6.49 -0.55 -9.82
N VAL A 45 -5.74 0.25 -10.58
CA VAL A 45 -4.28 0.32 -10.50
C VAL A 45 -3.92 1.53 -9.63
N ALA A 46 -3.18 1.31 -8.55
CA ALA A 46 -2.73 2.44 -7.72
C ALA A 46 -1.66 3.26 -8.44
N ASP A 47 -1.70 4.59 -8.32
CA ASP A 47 -0.71 5.50 -8.91
C ASP A 47 0.74 5.24 -8.43
N HIS A 48 0.88 4.55 -7.30
CA HIS A 48 2.17 4.17 -6.70
C HIS A 48 2.52 2.70 -6.91
N ALA A 49 1.74 1.95 -7.69
CA ALA A 49 2.09 0.59 -8.05
C ALA A 49 3.43 0.59 -8.79
N LYS A 50 4.28 -0.39 -8.48
CA LYS A 50 5.45 -0.65 -9.32
C LYS A 50 4.96 -1.07 -10.70
N PRO A 51 5.65 -0.69 -11.78
CA PRO A 51 5.37 -1.26 -13.09
C PRO A 51 5.51 -2.78 -13.03
N ASP A 52 4.66 -3.51 -13.73
CA ASP A 52 4.81 -4.94 -13.89
C ASP A 52 6.14 -5.22 -14.63
N GLU A 53 6.92 -6.19 -14.13
CA GLU A 53 8.14 -6.64 -14.80
C GLU A 53 7.72 -7.58 -15.96
N ASP A 54 7.91 -7.14 -17.21
CA ASP A 54 7.80 -7.99 -18.42
C ASP A 54 8.92 -9.04 -18.51
#